data_AF-A0A1I7VMS4-F1
#
_entry.id   AF-A0A1I7VMS4-F1
#
_cell.length_a   1.000
_cell.length_b   1.000
_cell.length_c   1.000
_cell.angle_alpha   90.00
_cell.angle_beta   90.00
_cell.angle_gamma   90.00
#
_symmetry.space_group_name_H-M   'P 1'
#
loop_
_entity.id
_entity.type
_entity.pdbx_description
1 polymer ?
#
loop_
_entity_poly.entity_id
_entity_poly.type
_entity_poly.pdbx_seq_one_letter_code
_entity_poly.pdbx_strand_id
1 'polypeptide(L)'
;MKESSIVFVNTDELFEFPRLVSRKILFVGGIAVPEPSTFSEDYQQLMDHSERGVVLVSFWTVVKSKDMSNDEKKIFENAFQQLPESQNFRYSIVELNYYFMEVTDHHKLLAFVSHCGQNSLMESVSVGVPLICIPLFADQVRNAGTAKNRNVAIVLNKESLTANGLASVT
;
A
#
# COMPACT_ATOMS: atom_id res chain seq x y z
N MET A 1 -12.12 7.54 -25.26
CA MET A 1 -13.18 6.54 -25.01
C MET A 1 -14.23 6.52 -26.12
N LYS A 2 -14.93 7.63 -26.43
CA LYS A 2 -16.04 7.62 -27.41
C LYS A 2 -15.64 7.08 -28.79
N GLU A 3 -14.49 7.53 -29.30
CA GLU A 3 -13.94 7.12 -30.60
C GLU A 3 -13.02 5.89 -30.53
N SER A 4 -12.80 5.33 -29.33
CA SER A 4 -11.91 4.18 -29.16
C SER A 4 -12.67 2.88 -29.49
N SER A 5 -12.01 1.96 -30.22
CA SER A 5 -12.56 0.62 -30.50
C SER A 5 -12.51 -0.27 -29.27
N ILE A 6 -11.39 -0.23 -28.54
CA ILE A 6 -11.11 -0.99 -27.31
C ILE A 6 -10.42 -0.06 -26.30
N VAL A 7 -10.66 -0.27 -25.00
CA VAL A 7 -10.03 0.44 -23.90
C VAL A 7 -9.53 -0.58 -22.88
N PHE A 8 -8.22 -0.61 -22.65
CA PHE A 8 -7.61 -1.41 -21.61
C PHE A 8 -7.61 -0.65 -20.28
N VAL A 9 -8.00 -1.32 -19.20
CA VAL A 9 -8.02 -0.74 -17.85
C VAL A 9 -7.19 -1.61 -16.93
N ASN A 10 -6.12 -1.06 -16.37
CA ASN A 10 -5.22 -1.77 -15.44
C ASN A 10 -5.84 -1.81 -14.02
N THR A 11 -6.87 -2.62 -13.87
CA THR A 11 -7.54 -2.90 -12.59
C THR A 11 -8.21 -4.27 -12.71
N ASP A 12 -8.35 -4.99 -11.60
CA ASP A 12 -9.07 -6.26 -11.58
C ASP A 12 -10.57 -5.97 -11.59
N GLU A 13 -11.30 -6.60 -12.51
CA GLU A 13 -12.76 -6.42 -12.65
C GLU A 13 -13.50 -6.76 -11.36
N LEU A 14 -13.07 -7.81 -10.67
CA LEU A 14 -13.64 -8.24 -9.40
C LEU A 14 -13.25 -7.33 -8.26
N PHE A 15 -12.27 -6.44 -8.42
CA PHE A 15 -11.87 -5.50 -7.39
C PHE A 15 -12.59 -4.15 -7.51
N GLU A 16 -12.85 -3.69 -8.73
CA GLU A 16 -13.50 -2.40 -9.02
C GLU A 16 -14.90 -2.21 -8.43
N PHE A 17 -15.32 -0.95 -8.34
CA PHE A 17 -16.72 -0.65 -8.02
C PHE A 17 -17.65 -1.13 -9.14
N PRO A 18 -18.82 -1.70 -8.80
CA PRO A 18 -19.82 -2.06 -9.79
C PRO A 18 -20.24 -0.83 -10.59
N ARG A 19 -20.05 -0.89 -11.91
CA ARG A 19 -20.44 0.17 -12.84
C ARG A 19 -20.81 -0.41 -14.19
N LEU A 20 -21.54 0.38 -14.99
CA LEU A 20 -21.83 0.00 -16.36
C LEU A 20 -20.54 -0.03 -17.18
N VAL A 21 -20.22 -1.21 -17.70
CA VAL A 21 -19.09 -1.44 -18.60
C VAL A 21 -19.59 -1.84 -19.97
N SER A 22 -18.97 -1.27 -21.00
CA SER A 22 -19.20 -1.69 -22.39
C SER A 22 -18.26 -2.84 -22.73
N ARG A 23 -18.62 -3.68 -23.72
CA ARG A 23 -17.74 -4.72 -24.27
C ARG A 23 -16.43 -4.18 -24.87
N LYS A 24 -16.33 -2.86 -25.05
CA LYS A 24 -15.10 -2.18 -25.45
C LYS A 24 -14.07 -2.11 -24.32
N ILE A 25 -14.47 -2.26 -23.07
CA ILE A 25 -13.60 -2.17 -21.90
C ILE A 25 -13.06 -3.56 -21.58
N LEU A 26 -11.74 -3.70 -21.61
CA LEU A 26 -11.04 -4.93 -21.23
C LEU A 26 -10.22 -4.65 -19.98
N PHE A 27 -10.53 -5.39 -18.92
CA PHE A 27 -9.78 -5.34 -17.67
C PHE A 27 -8.50 -6.15 -17.83
N VAL A 28 -7.37 -5.48 -17.61
CA VAL A 28 -6.00 -6.04 -17.65
C VAL A 28 -5.29 -5.70 -16.35
N GLY A 29 -5.98 -5.96 -15.24
CA GLY A 29 -5.46 -5.71 -13.90
C GLY A 29 -4.17 -6.47 -13.65
N GLY A 30 -3.19 -5.75 -13.11
CA GLY A 30 -1.89 -6.34 -12.77
C GLY A 30 -0.92 -6.43 -13.94
N ILE A 31 -1.23 -5.85 -15.11
CA ILE A 31 -0.33 -5.91 -16.28
C ILE A 31 1.06 -5.30 -16.03
N ALA A 32 1.17 -4.40 -15.05
CA ALA A 32 2.41 -3.76 -14.63
C ALA A 32 2.97 -4.32 -13.31
N VAL A 33 2.33 -5.35 -12.74
CA VAL A 33 2.83 -6.05 -11.56
C VAL A 33 3.98 -6.95 -12.06
N PRO A 34 5.23 -6.77 -11.59
CA PRO A 34 6.36 -7.56 -12.05
C PRO A 34 6.21 -9.03 -11.61
N GLU A 35 7.15 -9.90 -11.94
CA GLU A 35 7.28 -11.16 -11.20
C GLU A 35 8.02 -10.89 -9.88
N PRO A 36 7.74 -11.64 -8.80
CA PRO A 36 8.53 -11.55 -7.57
C PRO A 36 10.03 -11.71 -7.87
N SER A 37 10.84 -10.78 -7.38
CA SER A 37 12.29 -10.77 -7.56
C SER A 37 12.99 -10.92 -6.22
N THR A 38 14.28 -11.27 -6.24
CA THR A 38 15.11 -11.31 -5.03
C THR A 38 15.26 -9.92 -4.44
N PHE A 39 14.85 -9.78 -3.18
CA PHE A 39 15.01 -8.60 -2.33
C PHE A 39 16.43 -8.02 -2.38
N SER A 40 16.57 -6.71 -2.21
CA SER A 40 17.87 -6.14 -1.81
C SER A 40 18.31 -6.68 -0.45
N GLU A 41 19.62 -6.71 -0.20
CA GLU A 41 20.18 -7.19 1.07
C GLU A 41 19.60 -6.44 2.28
N ASP A 42 19.34 -5.14 2.14
CA ASP A 42 18.77 -4.30 3.21
C ASP A 42 17.37 -4.78 3.63
N TYR A 43 16.51 -5.15 2.68
CA TYR A 43 15.17 -5.65 2.97
C TYR A 43 15.20 -7.06 3.55
N GLN A 44 16.08 -7.94 3.04
CA GLN A 44 16.30 -9.25 3.63
C GLN A 44 16.70 -9.14 5.09
N GLN A 45 17.70 -8.29 5.39
CA GLN A 45 18.13 -8.06 6.76
C GLN A 45 16.98 -7.52 7.62
N LEU A 46 16.20 -6.55 7.12
CA LEU A 46 15.05 -6.03 7.87
C LEU A 46 14.02 -7.11 8.23
N MET A 47 13.72 -8.00 7.28
CA MET A 47 12.80 -9.12 7.47
C MET A 47 13.38 -10.18 8.40
N ASP A 48 14.65 -10.53 8.24
CA ASP A 48 15.34 -11.55 9.04
C ASP A 48 15.45 -11.16 10.52
N HIS A 49 15.77 -9.90 10.80
CA HIS A 49 15.88 -9.37 12.16
C HIS A 49 14.53 -9.11 12.85
N SER A 50 13.41 -9.32 12.14
CA SER A 50 12.09 -9.25 12.75
C SER A 50 11.54 -10.63 13.10
N GLU A 51 11.16 -10.82 14.35
CA GLU A 51 10.54 -12.07 14.82
C GLU A 51 9.08 -12.18 14.40
N ARG A 52 8.31 -11.09 14.50
CA ARG A 52 6.87 -11.09 14.17
C ARG A 52 6.58 -10.66 12.73
N GLY A 53 7.43 -9.84 12.15
CA GLY A 53 7.25 -9.30 10.81
C GLY A 53 7.47 -7.79 10.70
N VAL A 54 7.18 -7.24 9.55
CA VAL A 54 7.51 -5.87 9.18
C VAL A 54 6.27 -5.16 8.65
N VAL A 55 6.05 -3.92 9.08
CA VAL A 55 5.13 -2.99 8.44
C VAL A 55 5.94 -2.03 7.58
N LEU A 56 5.67 -2.02 6.28
CA LEU A 56 6.35 -1.12 5.36
C LEU A 56 5.57 0.18 5.21
N VAL A 57 6.24 1.32 5.20
CA VAL A 57 5.63 2.63 4.95
C VAL A 57 6.26 3.26 3.71
N SER A 58 5.46 3.50 2.67
CA SER A 58 5.94 4.21 1.48
C SER A 58 4.83 4.98 0.76
N PHE A 59 5.12 6.22 0.39
CA PHE A 59 4.21 7.09 -0.36
C PHE A 59 4.64 7.32 -1.82
N TRP A 60 5.58 6.51 -2.30
CA TRP A 60 6.00 6.42 -3.69
C TRP A 60 6.68 7.68 -4.25
N THR A 61 6.86 7.73 -5.57
CA THR A 61 7.78 8.65 -6.25
C THR A 61 7.34 10.11 -6.24
N VAL A 62 6.04 10.38 -6.13
CA VAL A 62 5.49 11.75 -6.14
C VAL A 62 5.55 12.38 -4.76
N VAL A 63 5.36 11.59 -3.70
CA VAL A 63 5.46 12.05 -2.31
C VAL A 63 6.57 11.25 -1.65
N LYS A 64 7.78 11.78 -1.75
CA LYS A 64 8.96 11.10 -1.27
C LYS A 64 8.94 11.06 0.25
N SER A 65 9.21 9.89 0.81
CA SER A 65 9.24 9.70 2.27
C SER A 65 10.27 10.61 2.95
N LYS A 66 11.33 11.02 2.27
CA LYS A 66 12.29 12.01 2.79
C LYS A 66 11.67 13.40 3.01
N ASP A 67 10.70 13.79 2.19
CA ASP A 67 10.06 15.10 2.22
C ASP A 67 8.97 15.18 3.32
N MET A 68 8.68 14.07 4.00
CA MET A 68 7.83 14.08 5.19
C MET A 68 8.47 14.93 6.29
N SER A 69 7.65 15.78 6.88
CA SER A 69 8.04 16.58 8.04
C SER A 69 8.42 15.69 9.23
N ASN A 70 9.23 16.22 10.13
CA ASN A 70 9.60 15.48 11.34
C ASN A 70 8.39 15.17 12.21
N ASP A 71 7.35 16.00 12.18
CA ASP A 71 6.13 15.78 12.94
C ASP A 71 5.31 14.62 12.35
N GLU A 72 5.23 14.50 11.02
CA GLU A 72 4.62 13.34 10.36
C GLU A 72 5.39 12.04 10.68
N LYS A 73 6.73 12.06 10.64
CA LYS A 73 7.55 10.90 10.99
C LYS A 73 7.31 10.46 12.45
N LYS A 74 7.25 11.42 13.37
CA LYS A 74 6.95 11.15 14.78
C LYS A 74 5.58 10.51 15.00
N ILE A 75 4.60 10.77 14.14
CA ILE A 75 3.29 10.10 14.25
C ILE A 75 3.47 8.58 14.06
N PHE A 76 4.24 8.16 13.07
CA PHE A 76 4.56 6.75 12.85
C PHE A 76 5.37 6.18 14.01
N GLU A 77 6.46 6.83 14.40
CA GLU A 77 7.31 6.40 15.52
C GLU A 77 6.49 6.19 16.80
N ASN A 78 5.69 7.19 17.16
CA ASN A 78 4.85 7.15 18.35
C ASN A 78 3.73 6.11 18.25
N ALA A 79 3.18 5.86 17.06
CA ALA A 79 2.14 4.85 16.88
C ALA A 79 2.68 3.45 17.14
N PHE A 80 3.82 3.12 16.52
CA PHE A 80 4.41 1.80 16.64
C PHE A 80 5.03 1.56 18.03
N GLN A 81 5.52 2.60 18.72
CA GLN A 81 5.99 2.50 20.11
C GLN A 81 4.87 2.28 21.14
N GLN A 82 3.63 2.66 20.83
CA GLN A 82 2.49 2.47 21.73
C GLN A 82 1.94 1.04 21.71
N LEU A 83 2.35 0.23 20.74
CA LEU A 83 1.89 -1.14 20.63
C LEU A 83 2.49 -1.99 21.75
N PRO A 84 1.73 -2.92 22.34
CA PRO A 84 2.25 -3.82 23.37
C PRO A 84 3.50 -4.55 22.88
N GLU A 85 4.45 -4.87 23.78
CA GLU A 85 5.64 -5.66 23.42
C GLU A 85 5.29 -7.02 22.80
N SER A 86 4.11 -7.56 23.09
CA SER A 86 3.62 -8.78 22.42
C SER A 86 3.43 -8.60 20.89
N GLN A 87 3.32 -7.36 20.40
CA GLN A 87 3.19 -6.95 19.01
C GLN A 87 4.50 -6.37 18.45
N ASN A 88 5.67 -6.79 18.93
CA ASN A 88 7.00 -6.32 18.51
C ASN A 88 7.37 -6.68 17.05
N PHE A 89 6.59 -6.17 16.09
CA PHE A 89 6.96 -6.13 14.68
C PHE A 89 7.79 -4.87 14.42
N ARG A 90 8.64 -4.91 13.39
CA ARG A 90 9.42 -3.76 12.97
C ARG A 90 8.61 -2.92 11.99
N TYR A 91 8.88 -1.63 11.90
CA TYR A 91 8.42 -0.83 10.77
C TYR A 91 9.61 -0.19 10.07
N SER A 92 9.45 0.11 8.79
CA SER A 92 10.45 0.88 8.04
C SER A 92 9.77 1.82 7.07
N ILE A 93 10.23 3.07 7.10
CA ILE A 93 9.83 4.10 6.14
C ILE A 93 10.83 4.06 5.00
N VAL A 94 10.36 3.72 3.80
CA VAL A 94 11.22 3.52 2.64
C VAL A 94 10.82 4.37 1.45
N GLU A 95 11.81 4.67 0.62
CA GLU A 95 11.61 5.21 -0.71
C GLU A 95 11.66 4.06 -1.72
N LEU A 96 10.49 3.58 -2.11
CA LEU A 96 10.42 2.64 -3.23
C LEU A 96 10.56 3.47 -4.53
N ASN A 97 11.41 3.00 -5.45
CA ASN A 97 11.66 3.67 -6.74
C ASN A 97 11.10 2.92 -7.95
N TYR A 98 10.96 1.57 -7.89
CA TYR A 98 10.43 0.77 -9.01
C TYR A 98 9.18 -0.07 -8.71
N TYR A 99 9.21 -0.99 -7.74
CA TYR A 99 8.02 -1.80 -7.40
C TYR A 99 7.98 -2.15 -5.91
N PHE A 100 6.78 -2.15 -5.33
CA PHE A 100 6.51 -2.70 -4.00
C PHE A 100 6.69 -4.23 -4.00
N MET A 101 6.44 -4.89 -5.13
CA MET A 101 6.60 -6.34 -5.26
C MET A 101 8.01 -6.91 -5.01
N GLU A 102 9.07 -6.11 -5.13
CA GLU A 102 10.42 -6.52 -4.72
C GLU A 102 10.54 -6.75 -3.20
N VAL A 103 9.53 -6.31 -2.43
CA VAL A 103 9.49 -6.32 -0.96
C VAL A 103 8.39 -7.26 -0.42
N THR A 104 7.57 -7.89 -1.27
CA THR A 104 6.31 -8.52 -0.83
C THR A 104 6.25 -10.02 -0.76
N ASP A 105 7.16 -10.77 -1.41
CA ASP A 105 7.11 -12.24 -1.34
C ASP A 105 7.77 -12.77 -0.05
N HIS A 106 7.41 -12.17 1.08
CA HIS A 106 7.85 -12.62 2.38
C HIS A 106 6.67 -12.72 3.32
N HIS A 107 6.49 -13.91 3.90
CA HIS A 107 5.52 -14.22 4.96
C HIS A 107 5.65 -13.34 6.23
N LYS A 108 6.67 -12.47 6.28
CA LYS A 108 6.92 -11.53 7.38
C LYS A 108 6.43 -10.13 7.07
N LEU A 109 6.04 -9.79 5.84
CA LEU A 109 5.42 -8.50 5.57
C LEU A 109 3.96 -8.53 6.06
N LEU A 110 3.70 -7.80 7.14
CA LEU A 110 2.41 -7.83 7.84
C LEU A 110 1.38 -6.89 7.23
N ALA A 111 1.83 -5.69 6.85
CA ALA A 111 0.99 -4.66 6.25
C ALA A 111 1.82 -3.66 5.46
N PHE A 112 1.16 -2.98 4.53
CA PHE A 112 1.75 -1.89 3.76
C PHE A 112 0.98 -0.59 3.95
N VAL A 113 1.64 0.41 4.54
CA VAL A 113 1.14 1.77 4.62
C VAL A 113 1.47 2.50 3.31
N SER A 114 0.43 2.92 2.60
CA SER A 114 0.52 3.51 1.28
C SER A 114 -0.44 4.68 1.10
N HIS A 115 -0.17 5.56 0.15
CA HIS A 115 -1.16 6.53 -0.31
C HIS A 115 -2.27 5.91 -1.17
N CYS A 116 -2.22 4.60 -1.43
CA CYS A 116 -3.20 3.88 -2.27
C CYS A 116 -3.21 4.34 -3.74
N GLY A 117 -2.03 4.55 -4.32
CA GLY A 117 -1.88 4.66 -5.77
C GLY A 117 -2.26 3.34 -6.46
N GLN A 118 -2.76 3.41 -7.70
CA GLN A 118 -3.27 2.24 -8.41
C GLN A 118 -2.27 1.08 -8.50
N ASN A 119 -0.99 1.35 -8.76
CA ASN A 119 0.03 0.29 -8.85
C ASN A 119 0.26 -0.38 -7.49
N SER A 120 0.52 0.41 -6.43
CA SER A 120 0.69 -0.10 -5.07
C SER A 120 -0.49 -0.94 -4.59
N LEU A 121 -1.70 -0.51 -4.96
CA LEU A 121 -2.92 -1.25 -4.66
C LEU A 121 -2.95 -2.61 -5.37
N MET A 122 -2.68 -2.65 -6.67
CA MET A 122 -2.67 -3.89 -7.45
C MET A 122 -1.57 -4.85 -6.98
N GLU A 123 -0.37 -4.34 -6.69
CA GLU A 123 0.76 -5.13 -6.18
C GLU A 123 0.47 -5.72 -4.79
N SER A 124 -0.16 -4.95 -3.89
CA SER A 124 -0.50 -5.45 -2.55
C SER A 124 -1.63 -6.48 -2.59
N VAL A 125 -2.61 -6.27 -3.46
CA VAL A 125 -3.71 -7.23 -3.64
C VAL A 125 -3.23 -8.52 -4.29
N SER A 126 -2.30 -8.46 -5.25
CA SER A 126 -1.79 -9.66 -5.93
C SER A 126 -1.04 -10.62 -5.02
N VAL A 127 -0.41 -10.11 -3.96
CA VAL A 127 0.34 -10.90 -2.97
C VAL A 127 -0.37 -11.04 -1.63
N GLY A 128 -1.62 -10.56 -1.52
CA GLY A 128 -2.45 -10.73 -0.33
C GLY A 128 -1.98 -9.95 0.90
N VAL A 129 -1.18 -8.89 0.73
CA VAL A 129 -0.72 -8.04 1.83
C VAL A 129 -1.78 -6.96 2.11
N PRO A 130 -2.25 -6.81 3.36
CA PRO A 130 -3.24 -5.80 3.70
C PRO A 130 -2.65 -4.39 3.67
N LEU A 131 -3.50 -3.41 3.32
CA LEU A 131 -3.11 -2.02 3.17
C LEU A 131 -3.61 -1.14 4.34
N ILE A 132 -2.78 -0.20 4.76
CA ILE A 132 -3.21 0.98 5.51
C ILE A 132 -3.10 2.17 4.56
N CYS A 133 -4.24 2.63 4.07
CA CYS A 133 -4.32 3.69 3.07
C CYS A 133 -4.40 5.07 3.72
N ILE A 134 -3.45 5.94 3.39
CA ILE A 134 -3.46 7.37 3.73
C ILE A 134 -3.49 8.17 2.42
N PRO A 135 -4.66 8.28 1.74
CA PRO A 135 -4.76 8.96 0.46
C PRO A 135 -4.42 10.44 0.60
N LEU A 136 -3.70 10.97 -0.40
CA LEU A 136 -3.16 12.33 -0.40
C LEU A 136 -3.86 13.21 -1.44
N PHE A 137 -4.08 12.72 -2.67
CA PHE A 137 -4.71 13.49 -3.74
C PHE A 137 -5.20 12.60 -4.92
N ALA A 138 -5.85 13.23 -5.90
CA ALA A 138 -6.31 12.61 -7.15
C ALA A 138 -7.20 11.36 -6.94
N ASP A 139 -6.89 10.26 -7.60
CA ASP A 139 -7.67 9.02 -7.62
C ASP A 139 -7.48 8.16 -6.37
N GLN A 140 -6.51 8.50 -5.51
CA GLN A 140 -6.12 7.74 -4.33
C GLN A 140 -7.27 7.54 -3.34
N VAL A 141 -8.15 8.55 -3.18
CA VAL A 141 -9.34 8.44 -2.34
C VAL A 141 -10.32 7.40 -2.89
N ARG A 142 -10.48 7.35 -4.22
CA ARG A 142 -11.32 6.34 -4.88
C ARG A 142 -10.73 4.95 -4.69
N ASN A 143 -9.43 4.82 -4.95
CA ASN A 143 -8.68 3.56 -4.84
C ASN A 143 -8.75 3.01 -3.40
N ALA A 144 -8.51 3.86 -2.40
CA ALA A 144 -8.64 3.52 -0.98
C ALA A 144 -10.08 3.13 -0.60
N GLY A 145 -11.07 3.83 -1.18
CA GLY A 145 -12.48 3.49 -1.04
C GLY A 145 -12.79 2.10 -1.58
N THR A 146 -12.29 1.75 -2.76
CA THR A 146 -12.41 0.41 -3.34
C THR A 146 -11.79 -0.63 -2.41
N ALA A 147 -10.54 -0.42 -2.00
CA ALA A 147 -9.81 -1.34 -1.13
C ALA A 147 -10.50 -1.58 0.22
N LYS A 148 -11.04 -0.51 0.83
CA LYS A 148 -11.85 -0.60 2.04
C LYS A 148 -13.12 -1.41 1.82
N ASN A 149 -13.84 -1.16 0.72
CA ASN A 149 -15.08 -1.88 0.41
C ASN A 149 -14.85 -3.39 0.18
N ARG A 150 -13.63 -3.77 -0.22
CA ARG A 150 -13.20 -5.16 -0.39
C ARG A 150 -12.60 -5.79 0.88
N ASN A 151 -12.59 -5.06 1.99
CA ASN A 151 -11.99 -5.49 3.26
C ASN A 151 -10.49 -5.86 3.15
N VAL A 152 -9.78 -5.25 2.20
CA VAL A 152 -8.32 -5.45 2.04
C VAL A 152 -7.51 -4.23 2.54
N ALA A 153 -8.20 -3.17 2.97
CA ALA A 153 -7.56 -1.97 3.47
C ALA A 153 -8.32 -1.28 4.59
N ILE A 154 -7.57 -0.63 5.48
CA ILE A 154 -8.05 0.39 6.40
C ILE A 154 -7.68 1.75 5.83
N VAL A 155 -8.59 2.74 5.94
CA VAL A 155 -8.37 4.08 5.38
C VAL A 155 -8.30 5.10 6.51
N LEU A 156 -7.19 5.82 6.56
CA LEU A 156 -6.93 6.91 7.50
C LEU A 156 -6.85 8.23 6.74
N ASN A 157 -7.39 9.31 7.32
CA ASN A 157 -7.28 10.64 6.74
C ASN A 157 -5.95 11.28 7.19
N LYS A 158 -5.19 11.83 6.24
CA LYS A 158 -3.94 12.54 6.51
C LYS A 158 -4.12 13.72 7.49
N GLU A 159 -5.17 14.52 7.31
CA GLU A 159 -5.41 15.73 8.11
C GLU A 159 -5.72 15.42 9.58
N SER A 160 -6.33 14.26 9.84
CA SER A 160 -6.64 13.80 11.19
C SER A 160 -5.75 12.63 11.64
N LEU A 161 -4.60 12.44 10.97
CA LEU A 161 -3.70 11.35 11.30
C LEU A 161 -3.06 11.62 12.66
N THR A 162 -3.21 10.67 13.58
CA THR A 162 -2.63 10.73 14.91
C THR A 162 -1.96 9.40 15.23
N ALA A 163 -1.01 9.42 16.16
CA ALA A 163 -0.33 8.21 16.60
C ALA A 163 -1.31 7.16 17.13
N ASN A 164 -2.32 7.60 17.90
CA ASN A 164 -3.35 6.73 18.47
C ASN A 164 -4.26 6.15 17.37
N GLY A 165 -4.63 6.97 16.38
CA GLY A 165 -5.42 6.50 15.24
C GLY A 165 -4.71 5.42 14.45
N LEU A 166 -3.41 5.60 14.20
CA LEU A 166 -2.58 4.59 13.54
C LEU A 166 -2.39 3.34 14.41
N ALA A 167 -2.05 3.49 15.70
CA ALA A 167 -1.88 2.36 16.61
C ALA A 167 -3.16 1.53 16.76
N SER A 168 -4.35 2.14 16.69
CA SER A 168 -5.62 1.41 16.80
C SER A 168 -5.92 0.45 15.63
N VAL A 169 -5.19 0.59 14.52
CA VAL A 169 -5.41 -0.19 13.29
C VAL A 169 -4.22 -1.11 12.97
N THR A 170 -3.22 -1.17 13.86
CA THR A 170 -2.06 -2.05 13.75
C THR A 170 -2.10 -3.13 14.81
#